data_AF-A0Y7D7-F1
#
_entry.id   AF-A0Y7D7-F1
#
_cell.length_a   1.000
_cell.length_b   1.000
_cell.length_c   1.000
_cell.angle_alpha   90.00
_cell.angle_beta   90.00
_cell.angle_gamma   90.00
#
_symmetry.space_group_name_H-M   'P 1'
#
loop_
_entity.id
_entity.type
_entity.pdbx_description
1 polymer ?
#
loop_
_entity_poly.entity_id
_entity_poly.type
_entity_poly.pdbx_seq_one_letter_code
_entity_poly.pdbx_strand_id
1 'polypeptide(L)' 'MTIIALGINHKTASVELREKVAFSPEQMSEALQQLSGHADFNEAVIVSTCNRTEIYCSLAQQNSQTLLAWLASFHGLD' A
#
# COMPACT_ATOMS: atom_id res chain seq x y z
N MET A 1 11.57 -0.50 -16.44
CA MET A 1 11.32 -0.46 -14.99
C MET A 1 10.13 0.45 -14.79
N THR A 2 8.99 -0.10 -14.40
CA THR A 2 7.74 0.66 -14.25
C THR A 2 7.44 0.76 -12.77
N ILE A 3 7.17 1.97 -12.30
CA ILE A 3 6.75 2.23 -10.92
C ILE A 3 5.24 2.40 -10.93
N ILE A 4 4.57 1.68 -10.05
CA ILE A 4 3.13 1.82 -9.81
C ILE A 4 2.95 2.62 -8.53
N ALA A 5 1.98 3.53 -8.56
CA ALA A 5 1.48 4.21 -7.37
C ALA A 5 0.03 3.76 -7.15
N LEU A 6 -0.23 3.12 -6.01
CA LEU A 6 -1.57 2.76 -5.56
C LEU A 6 -1.88 3.49 -4.27
N GLY A 7 -3.05 4.09 -4.15
CA GLY A 7 -3.43 4.71 -2.90
C GLY A 7 -4.70 5.54 -2.99
N ILE A 8 -5.02 6.19 -1.88
CA ILE A 8 -6.15 7.10 -1.74
C ILE A 8 -5.72 8.38 -1.02
N ASN A 9 -6.41 9.49 -1.30
CA ASN A 9 -6.08 10.79 -0.74
C ASN A 9 -7.34 11.62 -0.44
N HIS A 10 -7.16 12.73 0.27
CA HIS A 10 -8.24 13.63 0.69
C HIS A 10 -9.10 14.21 -0.45
N LYS A 11 -8.62 14.18 -1.70
CA LYS A 11 -9.40 14.66 -2.85
C LYS A 11 -10.39 13.61 -3.36
N THR A 12 -10.11 12.32 -3.13
CA THR A 12 -10.88 11.20 -3.70
C THR A 12 -11.55 10.32 -2.66
N ALA A 13 -11.18 10.43 -1.39
CA ALA A 13 -11.67 9.59 -0.31
C ALA A 13 -11.99 10.38 0.97
N SER A 14 -13.09 10.01 1.64
CA SER A 14 -13.46 10.52 2.96
C SER A 14 -12.37 10.19 4.00
N VAL A 15 -12.40 10.90 5.14
CA VAL A 15 -11.51 10.60 6.27
C VAL A 15 -11.72 9.16 6.75
N GLU A 16 -12.98 8.76 6.94
CA GLU A 16 -13.35 7.41 7.40
C GLU A 16 -12.78 6.30 6.50
N LEU A 17 -12.78 6.50 5.17
CA LEU A 17 -12.20 5.53 4.24
C LEU A 17 -10.66 5.50 4.34
N ARG A 18 -10.04 6.67 4.54
CA ARG A 18 -8.58 6.78 4.68
C ARG A 18 -8.07 6.17 5.97
N GLU A 19 -8.82 6.26 7.06
CA GLU A 19 -8.47 5.64 8.34
C GLU A 19 -8.44 4.11 8.24
N LYS A 20 -9.29 3.50 7.40
CA LYS A 20 -9.30 2.04 7.20
C LYS A 20 -8.03 1.48 6.56
N VAL A 21 -7.30 2.30 5.81
CA VAL A 21 -6.05 1.91 5.12
C VAL A 21 -4.86 2.71 5.61
N ALA A 22 -4.97 3.40 6.74
CA ALA A 22 -3.84 4.10 7.33
C ALA A 22 -2.90 3.10 8.02
N PHE A 23 -1.60 3.26 7.82
CA PHE A 23 -0.59 2.50 8.54
C PHE A 23 -0.22 3.23 9.83
N SER A 24 -0.38 2.56 10.96
CA SER A 24 0.24 2.95 12.23
C SER A 24 1.76 2.74 12.19
N PRO A 25 2.54 3.41 13.06
CA PRO A 25 3.99 3.20 13.15
C PRO A 25 4.36 1.73 13.36
N GLU A 26 3.58 0.99 14.15
CA GLU A 26 3.79 -0.42 14.45
C GLU A 26 3.56 -1.29 13.20
N GLN A 27 2.49 -1.01 12.44
CA GLN A 27 2.17 -1.69 11.19
C GLN A 27 3.19 -1.40 10.08
N MET A 28 3.84 -0.23 10.10
CA MET A 28 4.76 0.17 9.03
C MET A 28 5.94 -0.79 8.87
N SER A 29 6.52 -1.24 9.98
CA SER A 29 7.62 -2.21 9.95
C SER A 29 7.18 -3.56 9.38
N GLU A 30 6.01 -4.05 9.79
CA GLU A 30 5.44 -5.31 9.30
C GLU A 30 5.11 -5.22 7.80
N ALA A 31 4.44 -4.14 7.38
CA ALA A 31 4.08 -3.89 5.99
C ALA A 31 5.30 -3.90 5.06
N LEU A 32 6.38 -3.20 5.44
CA LEU A 32 7.62 -3.17 4.67
C LEU A 32 8.33 -4.53 4.65
N GLN A 33 8.27 -5.30 5.75
CA GLN A 33 8.81 -6.66 5.78
C GLN A 33 8.04 -7.60 4.86
N GLN A 34 6.70 -7.52 4.86
CA GLN A 34 5.88 -8.34 3.96
C GLN A 34 6.14 -7.99 2.49
N LEU A 35 6.17 -6.70 2.14
CA LEU A 35 6.44 -6.26 0.76
C LEU A 35 7.84 -6.66 0.31
N SER A 36 8.87 -6.51 1.14
CA SER A 36 10.25 -6.89 0.77
C SER A 36 10.48 -8.41 0.72
N GLY A 37 9.71 -9.19 1.48
CA GLY A 37 9.76 -10.65 1.45
C GLY A 37 8.94 -11.30 0.33
N HIS A 38 8.10 -10.53 -0.36
CA HIS A 38 7.16 -11.06 -1.35
C HIS A 38 7.76 -11.01 -2.77
N ALA A 39 7.81 -12.17 -3.44
CA ALA A 39 8.54 -12.35 -4.71
C ALA A 39 8.09 -11.44 -5.86
N ASP A 40 6.85 -10.93 -5.81
CA ASP A 40 6.30 -10.03 -6.82
C ASP A 40 6.75 -8.57 -6.69
N PHE A 41 7.38 -8.17 -5.57
CA PHE A 41 7.82 -6.79 -5.31
C PHE A 41 9.34 -6.70 -5.27
N ASN A 42 9.91 -5.77 -6.03
CA ASN A 42 11.36 -5.52 -6.01
C ASN A 42 11.72 -4.42 -5.01
N GLU A 43 10.95 -3.34 -5.02
CA GLU A 43 11.15 -2.14 -4.20
C GLU A 43 9.79 -1.57 -3.85
N ALA A 44 9.62 -1.09 -2.62
CA ALA A 44 8.38 -0.48 -2.16
C ALA A 44 8.64 0.67 -1.18
N VAL A 45 7.81 1.70 -1.27
CA VAL A 45 7.75 2.84 -0.36
C VAL A 45 6.29 3.07 0.03
N ILE A 46 6.04 3.22 1.32
CA ILE A 46 4.71 3.53 1.87
C ILE A 46 4.72 4.97 2.37
N VAL A 47 3.72 5.75 1.96
CA VAL A 47 3.44 7.11 2.44
C VAL A 47 2.07 7.11 3.10
N SER A 48 2.05 7.06 4.43
CA SER A 48 0.84 7.12 5.24
C SER A 48 0.84 8.41 6.07
N THR A 49 -0.10 9.31 5.79
CA THR A 49 -0.26 10.59 6.47
C THR A 49 -1.74 10.89 6.69
N CYS A 50 -2.06 11.98 7.40
CA CYS A 50 -3.44 12.43 7.56
C CYS A 50 -4.16 12.79 6.25
N ASN A 51 -3.45 12.95 5.13
CA ASN A 51 -4.02 13.40 3.85
C ASN A 51 -4.01 12.34 2.74
N ARG A 52 -3.24 11.26 2.92
CA ARG A 52 -3.06 10.19 1.93
C ARG A 52 -2.48 8.92 2.55
N THR A 53 -2.86 7.80 1.96
CA THR A 53 -2.15 6.52 2.07
C THR A 53 -1.82 6.08 0.66
N GLU A 54 -0.53 6.01 0.35
CA GLU A 54 -0.03 5.66 -0.98
C GLU A 54 1.13 4.67 -0.86
N ILE A 55 1.17 3.69 -1.77
CA ILE A 55 2.24 2.72 -1.92
C ILE A 55 2.82 2.88 -3.32
N TYR A 56 4.12 3.14 -3.36
CA TYR A 56 4.89 3.21 -4.59
C TYR A 56 5.74 1.96 -4.67
N CYS A 57 5.59 1.16 -5.71
CA CYS A 57 6.39 -0.05 -5.85
C CYS A 57 6.78 -0.38 -7.29
N SER A 58 7.87 -1.13 -7.41
CA SER A 58 8.26 -1.82 -8.64
C SER A 58 7.83 -3.28 -8.54
N LEU A 59 6.95 -3.71 -9.44
CA LEU A 59 6.49 -5.09 -9.50
C LEU A 59 7.28 -5.89 -10.54
N ALA A 60 7.57 -7.16 -10.22
CA ALA A 60 8.21 -8.10 -11.14
C ALA A 60 7.33 -8.37 -12.38
N GLN A 61 6.02 -8.51 -12.16
CA GLN A 61 5.00 -8.53 -13.22
C GLN A 61 4.15 -7.28 -13.11
N GLN A 62 3.77 -6.68 -14.24
CA GLN A 62 2.97 -5.46 -14.29
C GLN A 62 1.49 -5.72 -13.94
N ASN A 63 1.24 -6.28 -12.75
CA ASN A 63 -0.07 -6.64 -12.25
C ASN A 63 -0.40 -5.86 -10.97
N SER A 64 -1.04 -4.70 -11.12
CA SER A 64 -1.47 -3.87 -9.99
C SER A 64 -2.49 -4.56 -9.07
N GLN A 65 -3.18 -5.61 -9.54
CA GLN A 65 -4.13 -6.37 -8.73
C GLN A 65 -3.44 -7.06 -7.55
N THR A 66 -2.19 -7.48 -7.71
CA THR A 66 -1.39 -8.10 -6.63
C THR A 66 -1.21 -7.12 -5.46
N LEU A 67 -0.84 -5.87 -5.77
CA LEU A 67 -0.67 -4.84 -4.74
C LEU A 67 -2.00 -4.47 -4.08
N LEU A 68 -3.09 -4.38 -4.86
CA LEU A 68 -4.42 -4.08 -4.31
C LEU A 68 -4.92 -5.18 -3.39
N ALA A 69 -4.77 -6.45 -3.79
CA ALA A 69 -5.15 -7.61 -2.98
C ALA A 69 -4.32 -7.68 -1.69
N TRP A 70 -3.01 -7.45 -1.77
CA TRP A 70 -2.16 -7.38 -0.59
C TRP A 70 -2.61 -6.27 0.37
N LEU A 71 -2.91 -5.08 -0.14
CA LEU A 71 -3.35 -3.95 0.69
C LEU A 71 -4.70 -4.26 1.39
N ALA A 72 -5.64 -4.85 0.66
CA ALA A 72 -6.94 -5.25 1.23
C ALA A 72 -6.75 -6.27 2.36
N SER A 73 -5.98 -7.33 2.10
CA SER A 73 -5.72 -8.39 3.06
C SER A 73 -4.95 -7.90 4.29
N PHE A 74 -3.95 -7.04 4.11
CA PHE A 74 -3.17 -6.44 5.21
C PHE A 74 -4.07 -5.65 6.18
N HIS A 75 -5.08 -4.94 5.66
CA HIS A 75 -6.02 -4.17 6.47
C HIS A 75 -7.29 -4.95 6.85
N GLY A 76 -7.41 -6.24 6.48
CA GLY A 76 -8.57 -7.06 6.77
C GLY A 76 -9.86 -6.59 6.08
N LEU A 77 -9.75 -6.14 4.83
CA LEU A 77 -10.84 -5.61 4.01
C LEU A 77 -11.35 -6.58 2.92
N ASP A 78 -10.97 -7.86 3.01
CA ASP A 78 -11.36 -8.94 2.08
C ASP A 78 -12.86 -9.29 2.13
#